data_AF-A0A655AGM1-F1
#
_entry.id   AF-A0A655AGM1-F1
#
_cell.length_a   1.000
_cell.length_b   1.000
_cell.length_c   1.000
_cell.angle_alpha   90.00
_cell.angle_beta   90.00
_cell.angle_gamma   90.00
#
_symmetry.space_group_name_H-M   'P 1'
#
loop_
_entity.id
_entity.type
_entity.pdbx_description
1 polymer ?
#
loop_
_entity_poly.entity_id
_entity_poly.type
_entity_poly.pdbx_seq_one_letter_code
_entity_poly.pdbx_strand_id
1 'polypeptide(L)'
;MITAVDFLQGEGYTVVVVVCDSHPVGLLAITDQLRPEAAAAISAATKLTGAKPVLLTGDNRATADRLGVQVGIDDVRAGLLPDDKVAAVRQLQAGGARLTVVGDGINDAPALAAAHVGIAMGSARSELTLQTADAVVVRDDLTTIPTVIAMSRRARRIVVANLIVAVTFIAGLVVWDLAFTLPLPLGVARHEGSTIIVGLNGLRLLRHTAWRRAAGTAHR
;
A
#
# COMPACT_ATOMS: atom_id res chain seq x y z
N MET A 1 -13.81 22.68 -35.12
CA MET A 1 -13.01 22.79 -33.88
C MET A 1 -13.71 22.17 -32.68
N ILE A 2 -15.02 22.40 -32.46
CA ILE A 2 -15.81 21.74 -31.40
C ILE A 2 -15.68 20.20 -31.47
N THR A 3 -15.81 19.61 -32.65
CA THR A 3 -15.62 18.16 -32.86
C THR A 3 -14.22 17.65 -32.47
N ALA A 4 -13.18 18.47 -32.62
CA ALA A 4 -11.82 18.10 -32.22
C ALA A 4 -11.62 18.22 -30.71
N VAL A 5 -12.31 19.18 -30.06
CA VAL A 5 -12.36 19.30 -28.60
C VAL A 5 -13.06 18.08 -28.01
N ASP A 6 -14.24 17.73 -28.52
CA ASP A 6 -15.02 16.57 -28.05
C ASP A 6 -14.24 15.26 -28.22
N PHE A 7 -13.54 15.10 -29.34
CA PHE A 7 -12.69 13.93 -29.59
C PHE A 7 -11.53 13.84 -28.58
N LEU A 8 -10.78 14.93 -28.39
CA LEU A 8 -9.65 14.95 -27.46
C LEU A 8 -10.08 14.81 -25.99
N GLN A 9 -11.23 15.38 -25.61
CA GLN A 9 -11.82 15.17 -24.29
C GLN A 9 -12.31 13.73 -24.09
N GLY A 10 -12.90 13.13 -25.13
CA GLY A 10 -13.27 11.71 -25.12
C GLY A 10 -12.08 10.78 -24.95
N GLU A 11 -10.91 11.18 -25.46
CA GLU A 11 -9.63 10.51 -25.25
C GLU A 11 -9.00 10.78 -23.86
N GLY A 12 -9.65 11.59 -23.00
CA GLY A 12 -9.20 11.88 -21.63
C GLY A 12 -8.17 13.00 -21.51
N TYR A 13 -7.96 13.81 -22.57
CA TYR A 13 -7.12 15.00 -22.51
C TYR A 13 -7.88 16.21 -21.95
N THR A 14 -7.19 17.02 -21.15
CA THR A 14 -7.59 18.39 -20.86
C THR A 14 -7.30 19.25 -22.08
N VAL A 15 -8.34 19.75 -22.74
CA VAL A 15 -8.22 20.54 -23.98
C VAL A 15 -8.33 22.02 -23.67
N VAL A 16 -7.30 22.79 -23.99
CA VAL A 16 -7.29 24.25 -23.91
C VAL A 16 -7.44 24.82 -25.31
N VAL A 17 -8.45 25.66 -25.52
CA VAL A 17 -8.68 26.36 -26.79
C VAL A 17 -7.89 27.67 -26.77
N VAL A 18 -7.01 27.86 -27.77
CA VAL A 18 -6.26 29.11 -27.93
C VAL A 18 -7.02 30.02 -28.88
N VAL A 19 -7.35 31.23 -28.41
CA VAL A 19 -8.11 32.24 -29.16
C VAL A 19 -7.23 33.49 -29.33
N CYS A 20 -7.12 33.98 -30.56
CA CYS A 20 -6.45 35.24 -30.92
C CYS A 20 -7.46 36.14 -31.62
N ASP A 21 -7.62 37.38 -31.16
CA ASP A 21 -8.58 38.34 -31.72
C ASP A 21 -10.02 37.78 -31.86
N SER A 22 -10.49 37.06 -30.84
CA SER A 22 -11.80 36.36 -30.83
C SER A 22 -11.94 35.22 -31.86
N HIS A 23 -10.86 34.85 -32.56
CA HIS A 23 -10.84 33.73 -33.48
C HIS A 23 -10.06 32.56 -32.87
N PRO A 24 -10.62 31.34 -32.86
CA PRO A 24 -9.87 30.18 -32.41
C PRO A 24 -8.72 29.86 -33.37
N VAL A 25 -7.50 29.80 -32.85
CA VAL A 25 -6.28 29.58 -33.64
C VAL A 25 -5.62 28.22 -33.39
N GLY A 26 -6.00 27.50 -32.32
CA GLY A 26 -5.43 26.19 -32.03
C GLY A 26 -6.00 25.51 -30.79
N LEU A 27 -5.57 24.27 -30.58
CA LEU A 27 -5.90 23.45 -29.41
C LEU A 27 -4.60 22.96 -28.76
N LEU A 28 -4.54 23.01 -27.44
CA LEU A 28 -3.51 22.38 -26.63
C LEU A 28 -4.14 21.23 -25.86
N ALA A 29 -3.66 20.01 -26.08
CA ALA A 29 -4.10 18.82 -25.35
C ALA A 29 -3.08 18.50 -24.26
N ILE A 30 -3.53 18.49 -23.01
CA ILE A 30 -2.71 18.23 -21.82
C ILE A 30 -3.22 16.95 -21.16
N THR A 31 -2.31 16.07 -20.78
CA THR A 31 -2.62 14.88 -19.98
C THR A 31 -1.55 14.71 -18.93
N ASP A 32 -1.95 14.21 -17.77
CA ASP A 32 -0.98 13.74 -16.79
C ASP A 32 -0.27 12.50 -17.32
N GLN A 33 1.03 12.43 -17.05
CA GLN A 33 1.82 11.27 -17.37
C GLN A 33 1.81 10.30 -16.20
N LEU A 34 1.49 9.05 -16.51
CA LEU A 34 1.66 7.95 -15.58
C LEU A 34 3.13 7.81 -15.19
N ARG A 35 3.33 7.48 -13.92
CA ARG A 35 4.63 7.01 -13.45
C ARG A 35 5.01 5.73 -14.20
N PRO A 36 6.22 5.61 -14.76
CA PRO A 36 6.64 4.43 -15.53
C PRO A 36 6.48 3.12 -14.76
N GLU A 37 6.64 3.15 -13.44
CA GLU A 37 6.56 1.99 -12.56
C GLU A 37 5.13 1.64 -12.10
N ALA A 38 4.12 2.47 -12.39
CA ALA A 38 2.78 2.33 -11.82
C ALA A 38 2.13 0.97 -12.12
N ALA A 39 2.12 0.57 -13.40
CA ALA A 39 1.54 -0.71 -13.82
C ALA A 39 2.25 -1.90 -13.18
N ALA A 40 3.58 -1.85 -13.09
CA ALA A 40 4.37 -2.90 -12.45
C ALA A 40 4.10 -2.97 -10.94
N ALA A 41 4.02 -1.83 -10.25
CA ALA A 41 3.73 -1.76 -8.83
C ALA A 41 2.32 -2.28 -8.49
N ILE A 42 1.32 -1.93 -9.30
CA ILE A 42 -0.06 -2.40 -9.14
C ILE A 42 -0.15 -3.90 -9.39
N SER A 43 0.49 -4.41 -10.45
CA SER A 43 0.55 -5.84 -10.73
C SER A 43 1.20 -6.62 -9.57
N ALA A 44 2.32 -6.12 -9.05
CA ALA A 44 3.02 -6.70 -7.90
C ALA A 44 2.16 -6.72 -6.63
N ALA A 45 1.49 -5.59 -6.33
CA ALA A 45 0.60 -5.48 -5.18
C ALA A 45 -0.59 -6.44 -5.30
N THR A 46 -1.16 -6.57 -6.51
CA THR A 46 -2.26 -7.49 -6.82
C THR A 46 -1.83 -8.94 -6.60
N LYS A 47 -0.66 -9.34 -7.14
CA LYS A 47 -0.10 -10.69 -6.93
C LYS A 47 0.15 -11.00 -5.46
N LEU A 48 0.72 -10.03 -4.72
CA LEU A 48 1.01 -10.21 -3.31
C LEU A 48 -0.28 -10.32 -2.51
N THR A 49 -1.23 -9.43 -2.71
CA THR A 49 -2.47 -9.38 -1.89
C THR A 49 -3.49 -10.44 -2.29
N GLY A 50 -3.52 -10.83 -3.57
CA GLY A 50 -4.59 -11.64 -4.15
C GLY A 50 -5.91 -10.87 -4.32
N ALA A 51 -5.91 -9.56 -4.07
CA ALA A 51 -7.08 -8.70 -4.13
C ALA A 51 -7.02 -7.81 -5.38
N LYS A 52 -8.18 -7.55 -5.98
CA LYS A 52 -8.28 -6.60 -7.09
C LYS A 52 -8.12 -5.16 -6.56
N PRO A 53 -7.23 -4.34 -7.15
CA PRO A 53 -7.11 -2.93 -6.81
C PRO A 53 -8.38 -2.16 -7.25
N VAL A 54 -8.64 -1.05 -6.58
CA VAL A 54 -9.72 -0.10 -6.90
C VAL A 54 -9.10 1.28 -7.02
N LEU A 55 -9.43 2.02 -8.08
CA LEU A 55 -8.99 3.40 -8.29
C LEU A 55 -10.09 4.36 -7.84
N LEU A 56 -9.75 5.26 -6.90
CA LEU A 56 -10.61 6.35 -6.45
C LEU A 56 -9.99 7.68 -6.91
N THR A 57 -10.65 8.42 -7.79
CA THR A 57 -10.14 9.71 -8.29
C THR A 57 -11.24 10.78 -8.36
N GLY A 58 -10.82 12.04 -8.21
CA GLY A 58 -11.65 13.22 -8.47
C GLY A 58 -11.69 13.62 -9.95
N ASP A 59 -10.84 13.01 -10.79
CA ASP A 59 -10.81 13.28 -12.23
C ASP A 59 -12.09 12.86 -12.92
N ASN A 60 -12.30 13.38 -14.14
CA ASN A 60 -13.41 12.97 -14.96
C ASN A 60 -13.30 11.47 -15.36
N ARG A 61 -14.44 10.90 -15.75
CA ARG A 61 -14.57 9.48 -16.09
C ARG A 61 -13.63 9.04 -17.22
N ALA A 62 -13.51 9.81 -18.30
CA ALA A 62 -12.70 9.43 -19.46
C ALA A 62 -11.21 9.33 -19.10
N THR A 63 -10.67 10.30 -18.37
CA THR A 63 -9.29 10.28 -17.88
C THR A 63 -9.05 9.12 -16.92
N ALA A 64 -9.98 8.90 -15.97
CA ALA A 64 -9.86 7.84 -14.98
C ALA A 64 -9.91 6.42 -15.59
N ASP A 65 -10.82 6.18 -16.53
CA ASP A 65 -10.98 4.88 -17.18
C ASP A 65 -9.76 4.57 -18.06
N ARG A 66 -9.23 5.56 -18.78
CA ARG A 66 -7.97 5.44 -19.54
C ARG A 66 -6.81 5.08 -18.62
N LEU A 67 -6.72 5.73 -17.46
CA LEU A 67 -5.72 5.41 -16.44
C LEU A 67 -5.86 3.96 -15.98
N GLY A 68 -7.08 3.55 -15.61
CA GLY A 68 -7.40 2.20 -15.15
C GLY A 68 -6.94 1.12 -16.14
N VAL A 69 -7.22 1.29 -17.43
CA VAL A 69 -6.77 0.38 -18.49
C VAL A 69 -5.23 0.31 -18.56
N GLN A 70 -4.55 1.45 -18.51
CA GLN A 70 -3.09 1.50 -18.62
C GLN A 70 -2.36 0.81 -17.45
N VAL A 71 -2.94 0.83 -16.26
CA VAL A 71 -2.34 0.21 -15.07
C VAL A 71 -2.98 -1.13 -14.66
N GLY A 72 -4.02 -1.58 -15.35
CA GLY A 72 -4.70 -2.85 -15.10
C GLY A 72 -5.63 -2.84 -13.88
N ILE A 73 -6.36 -1.74 -13.66
CA ILE A 73 -7.39 -1.61 -12.62
C ILE A 73 -8.78 -1.66 -13.28
N ASP A 74 -9.58 -2.66 -12.90
CA ASP A 74 -10.94 -2.85 -13.43
C ASP A 74 -12.00 -1.97 -12.73
N ASP A 75 -11.89 -1.77 -11.41
CA ASP A 75 -12.85 -0.96 -10.62
C ASP A 75 -12.33 0.48 -10.52
N VAL A 76 -12.87 1.36 -11.36
CA VAL A 76 -12.55 2.79 -11.41
C VAL A 76 -13.74 3.62 -10.96
N ARG A 77 -13.53 4.46 -9.95
CA ARG A 77 -14.53 5.38 -9.40
C ARG A 77 -14.02 6.81 -9.57
N ALA A 78 -14.55 7.48 -10.58
CA ALA A 78 -14.17 8.82 -11.01
C ALA A 78 -15.16 9.89 -10.53
N GLY A 79 -14.74 11.16 -10.56
CA GLY A 79 -15.56 12.32 -10.18
C GLY A 79 -15.87 12.39 -8.69
N LEU A 80 -15.05 11.78 -7.84
CA LEU A 80 -15.29 11.71 -6.40
C LEU A 80 -14.81 12.95 -5.67
N LEU A 81 -15.65 13.50 -4.79
CA LEU A 81 -15.24 14.45 -3.76
C LEU A 81 -14.50 13.73 -2.62
N PRO A 82 -13.79 14.45 -1.72
CA PRO A 82 -13.12 13.83 -0.57
C PRO A 82 -14.06 12.96 0.28
N ASP A 83 -15.29 13.41 0.53
CA ASP A 83 -16.29 12.64 1.28
C ASP A 83 -16.75 11.38 0.54
N ASP A 84 -16.86 11.44 -0.80
CA ASP A 84 -17.22 10.28 -1.61
C ASP A 84 -16.12 9.21 -1.58
N LYS A 85 -14.85 9.62 -1.55
CA LYS A 85 -13.72 8.69 -1.36
C LYS A 85 -13.84 7.96 -0.02
N VAL A 86 -14.17 8.67 1.06
CA VAL A 86 -14.40 8.07 2.38
C VAL A 86 -15.58 7.10 2.35
N ALA A 87 -16.69 7.49 1.73
CA ALA A 87 -17.87 6.65 1.59
C ALA A 87 -17.54 5.36 0.81
N ALA A 88 -16.77 5.46 -0.27
CA ALA A 88 -16.31 4.31 -1.05
C ALA A 88 -15.44 3.36 -0.21
N VAL A 89 -14.50 3.89 0.58
CA VAL A 89 -13.66 3.10 1.52
C VAL A 89 -14.54 2.36 2.53
N ARG A 90 -15.49 3.06 3.16
CA ARG A 90 -16.41 2.46 4.14
C ARG A 90 -17.31 1.39 3.53
N GLN A 91 -17.80 1.61 2.31
CA GLN A 91 -18.62 0.63 1.60
C GLN A 91 -17.84 -0.66 1.33
N LEU A 92 -16.59 -0.53 0.87
CA LEU A 92 -15.70 -1.67 0.65
C LEU A 92 -15.38 -2.41 1.97
N GLN A 93 -15.18 -1.68 3.08
CA GLN A 93 -14.99 -2.27 4.40
C GLN A 93 -16.24 -3.01 4.90
N ALA A 94 -17.43 -2.45 4.69
CA ALA A 94 -18.69 -3.09 5.04
C ALA A 94 -18.91 -4.40 4.26
N GLY A 95 -18.36 -4.50 3.05
CA GLY A 95 -18.28 -5.75 2.30
C GLY A 95 -17.29 -6.79 2.85
N GLY A 96 -16.62 -6.51 3.97
CA GLY A 96 -15.66 -7.40 4.64
C GLY A 96 -14.21 -7.23 4.16
N ALA A 97 -13.92 -6.27 3.28
CA ALA A 97 -12.57 -6.05 2.78
C ALA A 97 -11.68 -5.39 3.84
N ARG A 98 -10.46 -5.91 4.02
CA ARG A 98 -9.38 -5.19 4.71
C ARG A 98 -8.60 -4.37 3.69
N LEU A 99 -8.66 -3.06 3.82
CA LEU A 99 -8.19 -2.12 2.81
C LEU A 99 -6.89 -1.44 3.22
N THR A 100 -5.98 -1.35 2.26
CA THR A 100 -4.87 -0.42 2.29
C THR A 100 -5.15 0.67 1.28
N VAL A 101 -5.21 1.93 1.72
CA VAL A 101 -5.40 3.09 0.85
C VAL A 101 -4.05 3.75 0.64
N VAL A 102 -3.75 4.13 -0.61
CA VAL A 102 -2.51 4.83 -1.00
C VAL A 102 -2.90 6.14 -1.66
N GLY A 103 -2.33 7.25 -1.22
CA GLY A 103 -2.67 8.59 -1.74
C GLY A 103 -1.60 9.64 -1.46
N ASP A 104 -1.79 10.86 -1.98
CA ASP A 104 -0.86 11.99 -1.80
C ASP A 104 -1.01 12.68 -0.43
N GLY A 105 -2.11 12.36 0.26
CA GLY A 105 -2.35 12.70 1.65
C GLY A 105 -2.85 14.11 1.94
N ILE A 106 -3.05 14.99 0.95
CA ILE A 106 -3.81 16.24 1.18
C ILE A 106 -5.30 15.98 0.90
N ASN A 107 -5.60 15.59 -0.34
CA ASN A 107 -6.98 15.32 -0.75
C ASN A 107 -7.48 13.95 -0.28
N ASP A 108 -6.54 13.06 0.06
CA ASP A 108 -6.81 11.68 0.44
C ASP A 108 -6.72 11.44 1.95
N ALA A 109 -6.35 12.44 2.76
CA ALA A 109 -6.20 12.28 4.21
C ALA A 109 -7.44 11.63 4.88
N PRO A 110 -8.68 12.08 4.62
CA PRO A 110 -9.86 11.44 5.20
C PRO A 110 -10.03 9.97 4.80
N ALA A 111 -9.70 9.64 3.54
CA ALA A 111 -9.79 8.28 3.02
C ALA A 111 -8.67 7.37 3.59
N LEU A 112 -7.46 7.92 3.78
CA LEU A 112 -6.36 7.25 4.49
C LEU A 112 -6.74 6.94 5.94
N ALA A 113 -7.35 7.90 6.65
CA ALA A 113 -7.81 7.73 8.02
C ALA A 113 -8.89 6.66 8.17
N ALA A 114 -9.77 6.53 7.17
CA ALA A 114 -10.86 5.57 7.19
C ALA A 114 -10.39 4.13 6.88
N ALA A 115 -9.23 3.98 6.24
CA ALA A 115 -8.69 2.69 5.85
C ALA A 115 -8.21 1.85 7.05
N HIS A 116 -7.93 0.56 6.82
CA HIS A 116 -7.24 -0.23 7.86
C HIS A 116 -5.75 0.05 7.90
N VAL A 117 -5.19 0.47 6.75
CA VAL A 117 -3.83 0.94 6.61
C VAL A 117 -3.84 2.09 5.61
N GLY A 118 -3.50 3.30 6.04
CA GLY A 118 -3.26 4.45 5.18
C GLY A 118 -1.79 4.60 4.85
N ILE A 119 -1.42 4.61 3.57
CA ILE A 119 -0.06 4.90 3.11
C ILE A 119 -0.03 6.20 2.32
N ALA A 120 0.66 7.21 2.84
CA ALA A 120 0.90 8.46 2.12
C ALA A 120 2.14 8.35 1.23
N MET A 121 2.07 8.89 0.01
CA MET A 121 3.16 8.95 -0.97
C MET A 121 3.82 10.33 -1.01
N GLY A 122 5.14 10.35 -1.27
CA GLY A 122 5.92 11.55 -1.54
C GLY A 122 6.39 12.32 -0.30
N SER A 123 7.04 13.45 -0.54
CA SER A 123 7.39 14.41 0.52
C SER A 123 6.10 14.93 1.13
N ALA A 124 5.62 14.30 2.21
CA ALA A 124 4.54 14.81 3.02
C ALA A 124 4.92 16.23 3.51
N ARG A 125 4.57 17.25 2.73
CA ARG A 125 4.86 18.68 3.03
C ARG A 125 3.83 19.27 3.99
N SER A 126 2.79 18.50 4.34
CA SER A 126 1.69 18.91 5.22
C SER A 126 1.74 18.10 6.52
N GLU A 127 1.76 18.79 7.66
CA GLU A 127 1.71 18.16 9.00
C GLU A 127 0.48 17.26 9.17
N LEU A 128 -0.63 17.63 8.51
CA LEU A 128 -1.90 16.90 8.54
C LEU A 128 -1.80 15.50 7.92
N THR A 129 -0.98 15.35 6.88
CA THR A 129 -0.73 14.07 6.21
C THR A 129 0.11 13.13 7.08
N LEU A 130 1.11 13.67 7.77
CA LEU A 130 1.97 12.89 8.68
C LEU A 130 1.22 12.33 9.89
N GLN A 131 0.17 13.04 10.36
CA GLN A 131 -0.63 12.60 11.50
C GLN A 131 -1.66 11.53 11.14
N THR A 132 -2.04 11.42 9.86
CA THR A 132 -3.20 10.61 9.44
C THR A 132 -2.80 9.26 8.83
N ALA A 133 -1.62 9.16 8.24
CA ALA A 133 -1.16 7.94 7.59
C ALA A 133 -0.41 7.00 8.56
N ASP A 134 -0.65 5.70 8.45
CA ASP A 134 0.10 4.67 9.19
C ASP A 134 1.52 4.49 8.68
N ALA A 135 1.75 4.80 7.40
CA ALA A 135 3.06 4.75 6.77
C ALA A 135 3.23 5.87 5.74
N VAL A 136 4.47 6.34 5.60
CA VAL A 136 4.82 7.41 4.66
C VAL A 136 5.97 6.94 3.78
N VAL A 137 5.76 6.97 2.47
CA VAL A 137 6.80 6.69 1.48
C VAL A 137 7.48 8.00 1.12
N VAL A 138 8.67 8.22 1.67
CA VAL A 138 9.44 9.47 1.51
C VAL A 138 9.83 9.72 0.05
N ARG A 139 10.14 8.65 -0.69
CA ARG A 139 10.45 8.73 -2.12
C ARG A 139 9.18 8.64 -2.93
N ASP A 140 9.17 9.36 -4.03
CA ASP A 140 8.05 9.36 -4.95
C ASP A 140 8.11 8.14 -5.91
N ASP A 141 8.12 6.93 -5.32
CA ASP A 141 8.36 5.65 -5.97
C ASP A 141 7.32 4.60 -5.53
N LEU A 142 6.39 4.28 -6.43
CA LEU A 142 5.28 3.36 -6.17
C LEU A 142 5.76 1.91 -5.94
N THR A 143 6.96 1.53 -6.36
CA THR A 143 7.49 0.17 -6.12
C THR A 143 7.74 -0.11 -4.63
N THR A 144 7.78 0.95 -3.81
CA THR A 144 7.90 0.82 -2.36
C THR A 144 6.67 0.17 -1.74
N ILE A 145 5.47 0.41 -2.28
CA ILE A 145 4.21 -0.14 -1.76
C ILE A 145 4.21 -1.68 -1.73
N PRO A 146 4.40 -2.39 -2.86
CA PRO A 146 4.45 -3.85 -2.83
C PRO A 146 5.64 -4.38 -2.01
N THR A 147 6.76 -3.64 -1.96
CA THR A 147 7.92 -4.01 -1.14
C THR A 147 7.57 -4.00 0.35
N VAL A 148 6.90 -2.96 0.85
CA VAL A 148 6.44 -2.85 2.25
C VAL A 148 5.43 -3.96 2.57
N ILE A 149 4.49 -4.25 1.67
CA ILE A 149 3.52 -5.35 1.84
C ILE A 149 4.26 -6.70 1.96
N ALA A 150 5.24 -6.96 1.10
CA ALA A 150 6.04 -8.18 1.13
C ALA A 150 6.85 -8.30 2.44
N MET A 151 7.43 -7.20 2.92
CA MET A 151 8.15 -7.17 4.19
C MET A 151 7.24 -7.40 5.39
N SER A 152 6.06 -6.76 5.42
CA SER A 152 5.07 -6.95 6.49
C SER A 152 4.66 -8.41 6.62
N ARG A 153 4.37 -9.08 5.48
CA ARG A 153 4.06 -10.53 5.46
C ARG A 153 5.20 -11.40 5.96
N ARG A 154 6.45 -11.04 5.64
CA ARG A 154 7.63 -11.77 6.12
C ARG A 154 7.85 -11.54 7.61
N ALA A 155 7.68 -10.31 8.10
CA ALA A 155 7.75 -9.99 9.51
C ALA A 155 6.71 -10.78 10.30
N ARG A 156 5.46 -10.82 9.83
CA ARG A 156 4.39 -11.63 10.46
C ARG A 156 4.75 -13.11 10.57
N ARG A 157 5.35 -13.71 9.54
CA ARG A 157 5.81 -15.11 9.59
C ARG A 157 6.89 -15.33 10.66
N ILE A 158 7.81 -14.39 10.81
CA ILE A 158 8.87 -14.47 11.83
C ILE A 158 8.28 -14.30 13.23
N VAL A 159 7.34 -13.38 13.42
CA VAL A 159 6.63 -13.21 14.70
C VAL A 159 5.87 -14.47 15.09
N VAL A 160 5.13 -15.08 14.16
CA VAL A 160 4.40 -16.34 14.42
C VAL A 160 5.38 -17.47 14.75
N ALA A 161 6.49 -17.61 14.02
CA ALA A 161 7.50 -18.61 14.33
C ALA A 161 8.12 -18.40 15.72
N ASN A 162 8.42 -17.15 16.09
CA ASN A 162 8.93 -16.80 17.41
C ASN A 162 7.94 -17.15 18.51
N LEU A 163 6.65 -16.87 18.31
CA LEU A 163 5.60 -17.21 19.26
C LEU A 163 5.46 -18.73 19.43
N ILE A 164 5.50 -19.50 18.32
CA ILE A 164 5.46 -20.97 18.37
C ILE A 164 6.65 -21.51 19.19
N VAL A 165 7.86 -21.00 18.94
CA VAL A 165 9.06 -21.40 19.68
C VAL A 165 8.89 -21.08 21.17
N ALA A 166 8.51 -19.85 21.51
CA ALA A 166 8.32 -19.43 22.90
C ALA A 166 7.28 -20.31 23.63
N VAL A 167 6.11 -20.53 23.01
CA VAL A 167 5.04 -21.37 23.58
C VAL A 167 5.52 -22.82 23.74
N THR A 168 6.25 -23.36 22.78
CA THR A 168 6.79 -24.73 22.86
C THR A 168 7.77 -24.88 24.03
N PHE A 169 8.66 -23.91 24.23
CA PHE A 169 9.61 -23.91 25.34
C PHE A 169 8.91 -23.81 26.70
N ILE A 170 7.94 -22.89 26.84
CA ILE A 170 7.17 -22.72 28.08
C ILE A 170 6.37 -24.00 28.38
N ALA A 171 5.60 -24.50 27.41
CA ALA A 171 4.80 -25.71 27.59
C ALA A 171 5.68 -26.92 27.94
N GLY A 172 6.82 -27.09 27.28
CA GLY A 172 7.76 -28.16 27.58
C GLY A 172 8.38 -28.05 28.99
N LEU A 173 8.68 -26.83 29.45
CA LEU A 173 9.17 -26.60 30.81
C LEU A 173 8.09 -26.90 31.87
N VAL A 174 6.85 -26.47 31.63
CA VAL A 174 5.71 -26.74 32.52
C VAL A 174 5.43 -28.25 32.61
N VAL A 175 5.40 -28.95 31.47
CA VAL A 175 5.18 -30.41 31.46
C VAL A 175 6.32 -31.14 32.17
N TRP A 176 7.56 -30.72 31.98
CA TRP A 176 8.69 -31.30 32.70
C TRP A 176 8.54 -31.10 34.20
N ASP A 177 8.29 -29.87 34.67
CA ASP A 177 8.14 -29.54 36.08
C ASP A 177 7.02 -30.33 36.78
N LEU A 178 5.93 -30.60 36.05
CA LEU A 178 4.82 -31.39 36.57
C LEU A 178 5.10 -32.90 36.59
N ALA A 179 5.78 -33.43 35.57
CA ALA A 179 6.02 -34.88 35.41
C ALA A 179 7.31 -35.36 36.11
N PHE A 180 8.27 -34.47 36.33
CA PHE A 180 9.60 -34.76 36.85
C PHE A 180 10.13 -33.59 37.70
N THR A 181 11.18 -33.82 38.48
CA THR A 181 11.91 -32.73 39.14
C THR A 181 12.73 -31.93 38.13
N LEU A 182 12.36 -30.67 37.91
CA LEU A 182 13.12 -29.71 37.12
C LEU A 182 14.03 -28.87 38.06
N PRO A 183 15.37 -29.00 37.98
CA PRO A 183 16.25 -28.12 38.74
C PRO A 183 16.11 -26.66 38.28
N LEU A 184 15.89 -25.73 39.21
CA LEU A 184 15.71 -24.30 38.91
C LEU A 184 16.78 -23.72 37.98
N PRO A 185 18.10 -23.99 38.14
CA PRO A 185 19.11 -23.45 37.22
C PRO A 185 18.91 -23.89 35.78
N LEU A 186 18.45 -25.13 35.58
CA LEU A 186 18.21 -25.70 34.25
C LEU A 186 16.97 -25.07 33.60
N GLY A 187 15.93 -24.82 34.39
CA GLY A 187 14.72 -24.11 33.95
C GLY A 187 15.04 -22.69 33.47
N VAL A 188 15.79 -21.93 34.28
CA VAL A 188 16.23 -20.57 33.92
C VAL A 188 17.11 -20.58 32.67
N ALA A 189 18.12 -21.45 32.62
CA ALA A 189 19.01 -21.54 31.46
C ALA A 189 18.25 -21.85 30.16
N ARG A 190 17.22 -22.70 30.21
CA ARG A 190 16.40 -23.04 29.05
C ARG A 190 15.45 -21.91 28.65
N HIS A 191 14.87 -21.19 29.62
CA HIS A 191 14.05 -20.01 29.37
C HIS A 191 14.88 -18.91 28.69
N GLU A 192 16.02 -18.54 29.26
CA GLU A 192 16.91 -17.52 28.71
C GLU A 192 17.54 -17.95 27.38
N GLY A 193 17.84 -19.24 27.20
CA GLY A 193 18.26 -19.77 25.91
C GLY A 193 17.21 -19.54 24.82
N SER A 194 15.93 -19.70 25.15
CA SER A 194 14.83 -19.50 24.20
C SER A 194 14.65 -18.03 23.81
N THR A 195 14.85 -17.09 24.74
CA THR A 195 14.77 -15.65 24.46
C THR A 195 15.88 -15.23 23.49
N ILE A 196 17.09 -15.77 23.65
CA ILE A 196 18.22 -15.55 22.74
C ILE A 196 17.88 -16.08 21.33
N ILE A 197 17.36 -17.30 21.21
CA ILE A 197 17.01 -17.90 19.91
C ILE A 197 15.97 -17.05 19.18
N VAL A 198 14.91 -16.65 19.89
CA VAL A 198 13.83 -15.80 19.38
C VAL A 198 14.37 -14.43 18.96
N GLY A 199 15.25 -13.84 19.76
CA GLY A 199 15.92 -12.57 19.46
C GLY A 199 16.76 -12.66 18.19
N LEU A 200 17.63 -13.68 18.08
CA LEU A 200 18.45 -13.93 16.89
C LEU A 200 17.61 -14.15 15.62
N ASN A 201 16.48 -14.83 15.73
CA ASN A 201 15.56 -15.00 14.61
C ASN A 201 14.91 -13.66 14.19
N GLY A 202 14.58 -12.80 15.16
CA GLY A 202 14.09 -11.44 14.92
C GLY A 202 15.09 -10.56 14.16
N LEU A 203 16.37 -10.62 14.54
CA LEU A 203 17.45 -9.84 13.90
C LEU A 203 17.61 -10.14 12.40
N ARG A 204 17.09 -11.27 11.90
CA ARG A 204 17.10 -11.60 10.47
C ARG A 204 16.32 -10.59 9.62
N LEU A 205 15.38 -9.85 10.21
CA LEU A 205 14.63 -8.78 9.54
C LEU A 205 15.44 -7.48 9.37
N LEU A 206 16.43 -7.23 10.24
CA LEU A 206 17.24 -6.00 10.22
C LEU A 206 18.32 -6.02 9.13
N ARG A 207 18.58 -7.16 8.51
CA ARG A 207 19.60 -7.26 7.46
C ARG A 207 19.11 -6.52 6.22
N HIS A 208 19.97 -5.69 5.61
CA HIS A 208 19.70 -5.02 4.33
C HIS A 208 19.28 -6.01 3.21
N THR A 209 19.71 -7.26 3.31
CA THR A 209 19.28 -8.35 2.43
C THR A 209 17.80 -8.70 2.55
N ALA A 210 17.14 -8.41 3.66
CA ALA A 210 15.70 -8.58 3.83
C ALA A 210 14.91 -7.62 2.94
N TRP A 211 15.31 -6.34 2.88
CA TRP A 211 14.75 -5.35 1.97
C TRP A 211 14.97 -5.74 0.51
N ARG A 212 16.21 -6.05 0.12
CA ARG A 212 16.53 -6.48 -1.26
C ARG A 212 15.73 -7.71 -1.71
N ARG A 213 15.53 -8.68 -0.81
CA ARG A 213 14.69 -9.86 -1.12
C ARG A 213 13.22 -9.49 -1.27
N ALA A 214 12.70 -8.59 -0.44
CA ALA A 214 11.32 -8.14 -0.54
C ALA A 214 11.07 -7.37 -1.84
N ALA A 215 11.99 -6.47 -2.21
CA ALA A 215 11.96 -5.77 -3.50
C ALA A 215 12.04 -6.76 -4.68
N GLY A 216 12.92 -7.77 -4.58
CA GLY A 216 13.03 -8.83 -5.59
C GLY A 216 11.78 -9.71 -5.70
N THR A 217 11.04 -9.96 -4.61
CA THR A 217 9.74 -10.64 -4.66
C THR A 217 8.62 -9.76 -5.18
N ALA A 218 8.70 -8.45 -4.97
CA ALA A 218 7.76 -7.49 -5.54
C ALA A 218 7.94 -7.35 -7.08
N HIS A 219 9.12 -7.62 -7.62
CA HIS A 219 9.39 -7.54 -9.06
C HIS A 219 9.11 -8.83 -9.84
N ARG A 220 8.72 -9.95 -9.19
CA ARG A 220 8.37 -11.22 -9.83
C ARG A 220 6.86 -11.37 -9.93
#